data_AF-A0A366M898-F1
#
_entry.id   AF-A0A366M898-F1
#
_cell.length_a   1.000
_cell.length_b   1.000
_cell.length_c   1.000
_cell.angle_alpha   90.00
_cell.angle_beta   90.00
_cell.angle_gamma   90.00
#
_symmetry.space_group_name_H-M   'P 1'
#
loop_
_entity.id
_entity.type
_entity.pdbx_description
1 polymer ?
#
loop_
_entity_poly.entity_id
_entity_poly.type
_entity_poly.pdbx_seq_one_letter_code
_entity_poly.pdbx_strand_id
1 'polypeptide(L)'
;MLYLGPVIFGFILGLVVGIRVKNNPNSNIKFTTGFYIIIFIVALIVAWYSGPYPFFDDVPISTAFISGTIGLIAGSLIRKISGTQ
;
A
#
# COMPACT_ATOMS: atom_id res chain seq x y z
N MET A 1 20.30 4.35 -8.62
CA MET A 1 19.64 5.63 -9.00
C MET A 1 18.19 5.49 -8.63
N LEU A 2 17.65 6.39 -7.79
CA LEU A 2 16.31 6.21 -7.24
C LEU A 2 15.23 6.21 -8.35
N TYR A 3 14.60 5.05 -8.56
CA TYR A 3 13.51 4.90 -9.52
C TYR A 3 12.25 5.59 -8.99
N LEU A 4 11.96 6.79 -9.50
CA LEU A 4 10.79 7.57 -9.06
C LEU A 4 9.44 6.90 -9.39
N GLY A 5 9.36 6.13 -10.48
CA GLY A 5 8.14 5.43 -10.91
C GLY A 5 7.53 4.57 -9.80
N PRO A 6 8.25 3.55 -9.27
CA PRO A 6 7.79 2.75 -8.14
C PRO A 6 7.42 3.59 -6.91
N VAL A 7 8.19 4.63 -6.61
CA VAL A 7 7.93 5.50 -5.44
C VAL A 7 6.57 6.20 -5.59
N ILE A 8 6.33 6.86 -6.71
CA ILE A 8 5.09 7.61 -6.96
C ILE A 8 3.90 6.65 -7.03
N PHE A 9 4.03 5.54 -7.75
CA PHE A 9 2.94 4.59 -7.94
C PHE A 9 2.57 3.89 -6.63
N GLY A 10 3.57 3.45 -5.86
CA GLY A 10 3.37 2.88 -4.53
C GLY A 10 2.63 3.87 -3.63
N PHE A 11 3.09 5.13 -3.55
CA PHE A 11 2.47 6.15 -2.72
C PHE A 11 1.00 6.41 -3.08
N ILE A 12 0.67 6.56 -4.37
CA ILE A 12 -0.71 6.79 -4.82
C ILE A 12 -1.60 5.59 -4.48
N LEU A 13 -1.16 4.36 -4.77
CA LEU A 13 -1.92 3.16 -4.45
C LEU A 13 -2.16 3.04 -2.93
N GLY A 14 -1.09 3.24 -2.15
CA GLY A 14 -1.17 3.28 -0.70
C GLY A 14 -2.20 4.30 -0.22
N LEU A 15 -2.12 5.54 -0.72
CA LEU A 15 -2.99 6.64 -0.35
C LEU A 15 -4.46 6.34 -0.67
N VAL A 16 -4.75 5.83 -1.87
CA VAL A 16 -6.11 5.45 -2.27
C VAL A 16 -6.66 4.35 -1.35
N VAL A 17 -5.86 3.32 -1.07
CA VAL A 17 -6.25 2.23 -0.16
C VAL A 17 -6.46 2.78 1.26
N GLY A 18 -5.57 3.61 1.78
CA GLY A 18 -5.66 4.19 3.12
C GLY A 18 -6.91 5.06 3.33
N ILE A 19 -7.33 5.80 2.30
CA ILE A 19 -8.58 6.59 2.32
C ILE A 19 -9.83 5.69 2.22
N ARG A 20 -9.74 4.55 1.51
CA ARG A 20 -10.90 3.68 1.25
C ARG A 20 -11.13 2.61 2.30
N VAL A 21 -10.07 2.09 2.94
CA VAL A 21 -10.17 0.99 3.91
C VAL A 21 -10.84 1.51 5.18
N LYS A 22 -12.13 1.20 5.31
CA LYS A 22 -12.94 1.45 6.51
C LYS A 22 -13.18 0.13 7.23
N ASN A 23 -12.70 0.03 8.47
CA ASN A 23 -13.19 -0.97 9.42
C ASN A 23 -14.58 -0.53 9.87
N ASN A 24 -15.59 -0.83 9.05
CA ASN A 24 -16.97 -0.64 9.43
C ASN A 24 -17.41 -1.87 10.21
N PRO A 25 -17.78 -1.77 11.50
CA PRO A 25 -18.33 -2.91 12.23
C PRO A 25 -19.62 -3.46 11.60
N ASN A 26 -20.32 -2.66 10.78
CA ASN A 26 -21.49 -3.06 9.99
C ASN A 26 -21.18 -3.47 8.54
N SER A 27 -19.92 -3.46 8.07
CA SER A 27 -19.63 -4.03 6.76
C SER A 27 -19.55 -5.56 6.87
N ASN A 28 -20.16 -6.25 5.90
CA ASN A 28 -19.99 -7.69 5.74
C ASN A 28 -18.57 -8.10 5.29
N ILE A 29 -17.66 -7.13 5.13
CA ILE A 29 -16.29 -7.34 4.71
C ILE A 29 -15.45 -7.60 5.96
N LYS A 30 -15.33 -8.88 6.33
CA LYS A 30 -14.45 -9.30 7.42
C LYS A 30 -13.01 -9.31 6.92
N PHE A 31 -12.17 -8.49 7.52
CA PHE A 31 -10.71 -8.51 7.33
C PHE A 31 -10.12 -9.76 8.02
N THR A 32 -10.47 -10.95 7.51
CA THR A 32 -10.00 -12.25 7.98
C THR A 32 -8.53 -12.44 7.60
N THR A 33 -7.81 -13.32 8.30
CA THR A 33 -6.41 -13.70 7.98
C THR A 33 -6.18 -14.00 6.49
N GLY A 34 -7.13 -14.66 5.82
CA GLY A 34 -7.08 -14.92 4.37
C GLY A 34 -7.02 -13.66 3.49
N PHE A 35 -7.68 -12.57 3.89
CA PHE A 35 -7.62 -11.29 3.19
C PHE A 35 -6.21 -10.69 3.25
N TYR A 36 -5.55 -10.76 4.41
CA TYR A 36 -4.17 -10.29 4.57
C TYR A 36 -3.17 -11.11 3.75
N ILE A 37 -3.39 -12.43 3.64
CA ILE A 37 -2.58 -13.31 2.79
C ILE A 37 -2.71 -12.89 1.31
N ILE A 38 -3.93 -12.62 0.84
CA ILE A 38 -4.17 -12.19 -0.55
C ILE A 38 -3.52 -10.82 -0.81
N ILE A 39 -3.68 -9.85 0.11
CA ILE A 39 -3.00 -8.56 0.01
C ILE A 39 -1.49 -8.72 -0.07
N PHE A 40 -0.92 -9.61 0.74
CA PHE A 40 0.52 -9.86 0.75
C PHE A 40 1.01 -10.42 -0.60
N ILE A 41 0.29 -11.38 -1.19
CA ILE A 41 0.60 -11.93 -2.52
C ILE A 41 0.52 -10.84 -3.59
N VAL A 42 -0.53 -10.01 -3.58
CA VAL A 42 -0.69 -8.90 -4.52
C VAL A 42 0.45 -7.88 -4.36
N ALA A 43 0.86 -7.58 -3.12
CA ALA A 43 1.99 -6.68 -2.86
C ALA A 43 3.32 -7.23 -3.42
N LEU A 44 3.56 -8.55 -3.34
CA LEU A 44 4.72 -9.19 -3.95
C LEU A 44 4.69 -9.10 -5.48
N ILE A 45 3.53 -9.33 -6.11
CA ILE A 45 3.37 -9.20 -7.57
C ILE A 45 3.61 -7.75 -8.00
N VAL A 46 3.02 -6.78 -7.32
CA VAL A 46 3.24 -5.36 -7.63
C VAL A 46 4.71 -4.99 -7.44
N ALA A 47 5.38 -5.48 -6.39
CA ALA A 47 6.80 -5.26 -6.19
C ALA A 47 7.65 -5.87 -7.33
N TRP A 48 7.28 -7.05 -7.84
CA TRP A 48 7.91 -7.68 -9.00
C TRP A 48 7.77 -6.85 -10.28
N TYR A 49 6.60 -6.26 -10.51
CA TYR A 49 6.33 -5.47 -11.72
C TYR A 49 6.76 -4.00 -11.63
N SER A 50 6.90 -3.46 -10.41
CA SER A 50 7.08 -2.02 -10.19
C SER A 50 8.54 -1.54 -10.27
N GLY A 51 9.53 -2.43 -10.39
CA GLY A 51 10.93 -2.04 -10.36
C GLY A 51 11.85 -3.26 -10.36
N PRO A 52 13.11 -3.11 -9.93
CA PRO A 52 14.14 -4.10 -10.19
C PRO A 52 14.11 -5.28 -9.19
N TYR A 53 12.96 -5.64 -8.63
CA TYR A 53 12.88 -6.83 -7.78
C TYR A 53 13.36 -8.07 -8.57
N PRO A 54 14.24 -8.92 -8.02
CA PRO A 54 14.76 -8.92 -6.64
C PRO A 54 16.07 -8.13 -6.41
N PHE A 55 16.65 -7.52 -7.45
CA PHE A 55 17.93 -6.82 -7.42
C PHE A 55 17.76 -5.32 -7.23
N PHE A 56 17.88 -4.86 -5.99
CA PHE A 56 17.78 -3.43 -5.70
C PHE A 56 19.16 -2.77 -5.66
N ASP A 57 19.39 -1.78 -6.53
CA ASP A 57 20.60 -0.95 -6.49
C ASP A 57 20.53 0.20 -5.47
N ASP A 58 19.34 0.46 -4.91
CA ASP A 58 19.06 1.62 -4.06
C ASP A 58 18.83 1.23 -2.59
N VAL A 59 17.82 0.42 -2.30
CA VAL A 59 17.38 0.04 -0.95
C VAL A 59 17.02 -1.44 -0.90
N PRO A 60 17.25 -2.16 0.21
CA PRO A 60 17.08 -3.62 0.29
C PRO A 60 15.61 -4.09 0.18
N ILE A 61 14.66 -3.17 0.13
CA ILE A 61 13.22 -3.40 0.07
C ILE A 61 12.67 -2.51 -1.05
N SER A 62 11.68 -3.00 -1.81
CA SER A 62 11.07 -2.26 -2.90
C SER A 62 10.63 -0.85 -2.47
N THR A 63 11.12 0.16 -3.20
CA THR A 63 10.75 1.57 -2.98
C THR A 63 9.24 1.79 -3.13
N ALA A 64 8.56 0.99 -3.97
CA ALA A 64 7.10 0.99 -4.11
C ALA A 64 6.39 0.48 -2.86
N PHE A 65 6.96 -0.51 -2.18
CA PHE A 65 6.41 -1.04 -0.94
C PHE A 65 6.55 -0.01 0.19
N ILE A 66 7.73 0.60 0.32
CA ILE A 66 7.98 1.65 1.32
C ILE A 66 7.05 2.83 1.08
N SER A 67 7.00 3.36 -0.15
CA SER A 67 6.18 4.51 -0.48
C SER A 67 4.68 4.21 -0.35
N GLY A 68 4.24 3.00 -0.71
CA GLY A 68 2.85 2.57 -0.52
C GLY A 68 2.46 2.41 0.95
N THR A 69 3.38 1.98 1.81
CA THR A 69 3.14 1.96 3.25
C THR A 69 2.96 3.38 3.79
N ILE A 70 3.82 4.32 3.37
CA ILE A 70 3.70 5.74 3.74
C ILE A 70 2.38 6.33 3.22
N GLY A 71 2.03 6.06 1.96
CA GLY A 71 0.78 6.47 1.34
C GLY A 71 -0.44 5.95 2.12
N LEU A 72 -0.43 4.67 2.51
CA LEU A 72 -1.51 4.06 3.28
C LEU A 72 -1.71 4.75 4.62
N ILE A 73 -0.62 4.99 5.35
CA ILE A 73 -0.67 5.72 6.64
C ILE A 73 -1.21 7.12 6.41
N ALA A 74 -0.67 7.87 5.44
CA ALA A 74 -1.12 9.22 5.12
C ALA A 74 -2.61 9.26 4.74
N GLY A 75 -3.07 8.37 3.86
CA GLY A 75 -4.46 8.25 3.46
C GLY A 75 -5.38 7.91 4.64
N SER A 76 -4.92 7.04 5.54
CA SER A 76 -5.67 6.69 6.76
C SER A 76 -5.82 7.87 7.73
N LEU A 77 -4.78 8.71 7.85
CA LEU A 77 -4.79 9.93 8.67
C LEU A 77 -5.71 10.99 8.06
N ILE A 78 -5.62 11.22 6.75
CA ILE A 78 -6.51 12.13 6.01
C ILE A 78 -7.96 11.73 6.26
N ARG A 79 -8.30 10.46 6.07
CA ARG A 79 -9.65 9.93 6.33
C ARG A 79 -10.12 10.20 7.76
N LYS A 80 -9.25 9.96 8.76
CA LYS A 80 -9.58 10.19 10.18
C LYS A 80 -9.86 11.66 10.47
N ILE A 81 -9.10 12.57 9.87
CA ILE A 81 -9.26 14.02 10.01
C ILE A 81 -10.53 14.51 9.29
N SER A 82 -10.84 13.95 8.11
CA SER A 82 -12.01 14.33 7.31
C SER A 82 -13.36 13.89 7.89
N GLY A 83 -13.40 13.27 9.08
CA GLY A 83 -14.63 12.89 9.76
C GLY A 83 -15.47 11.85 9.01
N THR A 84 -14.89 11.18 8.01
CA THR A 84 -15.54 10.13 7.21
C THR A 84 -15.57 8.84 8.03
N GLN A 85 -16.40 8.84 9.08
CA GLN A 85 -16.70 7.67 9.90
C GLN A 85 -17.24 6.57 9.03
#